data_AF-A0AAU9JW31-F1
#
_entry.id   AF-A0AAU9JW31-F1
#
_cell.length_a   1.000
_cell.length_b   1.000
_cell.length_c   1.000
_cell.angle_alpha   90.00
_cell.angle_beta   90.00
_cell.angle_gamma   90.00
#
_symmetry.space_group_name_H-M   'P 1'
#
loop_
_entity.id
_entity.type
_entity.pdbx_description
1 polymer ?
#
loop_
_entity_poly.entity_id
_entity_poly.type
_entity_poly.pdbx_seq_one_letter_code
_entity_poly.pdbx_strand_id
1 'polypeptide(L)'
;MESGDRVYNVYCTEEIAKTLQASGQISWLASQYSIHIDYQQGRFIITGRETPVQAQQQAKHMLISLIQQQSVPKSAFQWFWFNGKSYSPYDPDSNQKIEDAFQNQQPALILEIMGKLYNVNLMQFAQSPISGKFWRPIIRQPPPMMRRPESRREFSAWTYDDRGKKKPFSREIVQKLEEAEKTKEPVDIKMGSSEFIINLETMKMQNKKTKRVQNVFRENKRDS
;
A
#
# COMPACT_ATOMS: atom_id res chain seq x y z
N MET A 1 -24.21 -10.28 30.28
CA MET A 1 -23.07 -10.05 29.37
C MET A 1 -22.29 -11.34 29.32
N GLU A 2 -22.26 -12.02 28.17
CA GLU A 2 -21.52 -13.27 28.02
C GLU A 2 -20.01 -12.97 28.05
N SER A 3 -19.38 -13.27 29.19
CA SER A 3 -17.93 -13.33 29.33
C SER A 3 -17.47 -14.68 28.76
N GLY A 4 -17.40 -14.76 27.44
CA GLY A 4 -16.74 -15.87 26.76
C GLY A 4 -15.26 -15.52 26.56
N ASP A 5 -14.36 -16.42 26.94
CA ASP A 5 -12.94 -16.30 26.64
C ASP A 5 -12.75 -16.25 25.12
N ARG A 6 -12.52 -15.05 24.59
CA ARG A 6 -12.22 -14.85 23.17
C ARG A 6 -10.71 -14.93 22.98
N VAL A 7 -10.32 -15.76 22.03
CA VAL A 7 -8.92 -15.92 21.60
C VAL A 7 -8.79 -15.31 20.21
N TYR A 8 -7.91 -14.33 20.06
CA TYR A 8 -7.59 -13.77 18.75
C TYR A 8 -6.23 -14.24 18.28
N ASN A 9 -6.15 -14.63 17.02
CA ASN A 9 -4.91 -15.06 16.36
C ASN A 9 -4.50 -13.99 15.33
N VAL A 10 -3.25 -13.54 15.40
CA VAL A 10 -2.66 -12.56 14.47
C VAL A 10 -1.36 -13.12 13.92
N TYR A 11 -1.32 -13.40 12.62
CA TYR A 11 -0.20 -14.10 11.97
C TYR A 11 0.91 -13.13 11.56
N CYS A 12 2.17 -13.53 11.78
CA CYS A 12 3.37 -12.83 11.31
C CYS A 12 4.56 -13.79 11.25
N THR A 13 5.64 -13.39 10.57
CA THR A 13 6.88 -14.17 10.57
C THR A 13 7.59 -14.12 11.92
N GLU A 14 8.48 -15.09 12.16
CA GLU A 14 9.24 -15.19 13.41
C GLU A 14 10.20 -14.02 13.60
N GLU A 15 10.77 -13.48 12.52
CA GLU A 15 11.66 -12.32 12.57
C GLU A 15 10.92 -11.09 13.07
N ILE A 16 9.73 -10.83 12.54
CA ILE A 16 8.89 -9.71 12.98
C ILE A 16 8.49 -9.90 14.44
N ALA A 17 8.09 -11.12 14.81
CA ALA A 17 7.73 -11.42 16.19
C ALA A 17 8.90 -11.11 17.15
N LYS A 18 10.11 -11.57 16.82
CA LYS A 18 11.33 -11.28 17.57
C LYS A 18 11.62 -9.79 17.66
N THR A 19 11.47 -9.03 16.56
CA THR A 19 11.66 -7.58 16.57
C THR A 19 10.64 -6.87 17.47
N LEU A 20 9.37 -7.25 17.39
CA LEU A 20 8.30 -6.65 18.22
C LEU A 20 8.46 -7.00 19.71
N GLN A 21 8.92 -8.22 20.02
CA GLN A 21 9.21 -8.64 21.39
C GLN A 21 10.45 -7.91 21.94
N ALA A 22 11.54 -7.86 21.17
CA ALA A 22 12.80 -7.21 21.58
C ALA A 22 12.66 -5.69 21.77
N SER A 23 11.79 -5.04 20.99
CA SER A 23 11.50 -3.61 21.13
C SER A 23 10.58 -3.26 22.31
N GLY A 24 10.03 -4.27 23.01
CA GLY A 24 9.10 -4.06 24.13
C GLY A 24 7.69 -3.64 23.71
N GLN A 25 7.40 -3.54 22.40
CA GLN A 25 6.09 -3.13 21.89
C GLN A 25 4.98 -4.10 22.29
N ILE A 26 5.27 -5.42 22.33
CA ILE A 26 4.31 -6.44 22.77
C ILE A 26 3.98 -6.28 24.26
N SER A 27 4.99 -6.13 25.12
CA SER A 27 4.79 -5.96 26.57
C SER A 27 4.01 -4.67 26.87
N TRP A 28 4.32 -3.59 26.16
CA TRP A 28 3.58 -2.34 26.25
C TRP A 28 2.10 -2.52 25.84
N LEU A 29 1.84 -3.17 24.72
CA LEU A 29 0.49 -3.41 24.23
C LEU A 29 -0.32 -4.29 25.19
N ALA A 30 0.31 -5.34 25.73
CA ALA A 30 -0.30 -6.22 26.72
C ALA A 30 -0.72 -5.46 27.99
N SER A 31 0.18 -4.59 28.51
CA SER A 31 -0.09 -3.75 29.67
C SER A 31 -1.20 -2.73 29.41
N GLN A 32 -1.12 -2.01 28.28
CA GLN A 32 -2.07 -0.95 27.91
C GLN A 32 -3.53 -1.41 27.87
N TYR A 33 -3.76 -2.65 27.42
CA TYR A 33 -5.10 -3.22 27.29
C TYR A 33 -5.44 -4.25 28.37
N SER A 34 -4.54 -4.49 29.34
CA SER A 34 -4.70 -5.53 30.36
C SER A 34 -5.05 -6.90 29.76
N ILE A 35 -4.24 -7.33 28.79
CA ILE A 35 -4.38 -8.61 28.06
C ILE A 35 -3.07 -9.40 28.13
N HIS A 36 -3.14 -10.68 27.76
CA HIS A 36 -1.98 -11.51 27.52
C HIS A 36 -1.76 -11.70 26.02
N ILE A 37 -0.51 -11.58 25.57
CA ILE A 37 -0.11 -11.77 24.18
C ILE A 37 1.09 -12.73 24.16
N ASP A 38 0.93 -13.88 23.54
CA ASP A 38 2.00 -14.87 23.37
C ASP A 38 2.25 -15.16 21.90
N TYR A 39 3.47 -15.53 21.51
CA TYR A 39 3.81 -15.90 20.14
C TYR A 39 4.05 -17.41 20.04
N GLN A 40 3.28 -18.08 19.18
CA GLN A 40 3.40 -19.52 18.96
C GLN A 40 3.11 -19.84 17.49
N GLN A 41 3.97 -20.64 16.86
CA GLN A 41 3.70 -21.24 15.54
C GLN A 41 3.27 -20.22 14.46
N GLY A 42 4.03 -19.13 14.27
CA GLY A 42 3.73 -18.15 13.21
C GLY A 42 2.60 -17.16 13.55
N ARG A 43 2.17 -17.09 14.81
CA ARG A 43 1.10 -16.18 15.24
C ARG A 43 1.25 -15.68 16.65
N PHE A 44 0.78 -14.46 16.88
CA PHE A 44 0.43 -13.97 18.19
C PHE A 44 -0.98 -14.42 18.59
N ILE A 45 -1.10 -14.89 19.82
CA ILE A 45 -2.32 -15.31 20.49
C ILE A 45 -2.66 -14.26 21.54
N ILE A 46 -3.80 -13.61 21.41
CA ILE A 46 -4.29 -12.60 22.36
C ILE A 46 -5.40 -13.24 23.21
N THR A 47 -5.25 -13.18 24.53
CA THR A 47 -6.23 -13.64 25.51
C THR A 47 -6.48 -12.58 26.60
N GLY A 48 -7.69 -12.55 27.15
CA GLY A 48 -8.05 -11.63 28.23
C GLY A 48 -9.39 -12.00 28.85
N ARG A 49 -9.36 -12.67 30.00
CA ARG A 49 -10.56 -13.22 30.64
C ARG A 49 -11.48 -12.15 31.23
N GLU A 50 -10.89 -11.09 31.78
CA GLU A 50 -11.61 -9.98 32.42
C GLU A 50 -11.63 -8.71 31.56
N THR A 51 -10.95 -8.77 30.40
CA THR A 51 -10.81 -7.61 29.53
C THR A 51 -12.05 -7.41 28.66
N PRO A 52 -12.61 -6.20 28.58
CA PRO A 52 -13.72 -5.91 27.66
C PRO A 52 -13.39 -6.30 26.21
N VAL A 53 -14.35 -6.90 25.51
CA VAL A 53 -14.20 -7.36 24.11
C VAL A 53 -13.66 -6.25 23.20
N GLN A 54 -14.10 -5.01 23.41
CA GLN A 54 -13.65 -3.86 22.64
C GLN A 54 -12.15 -3.59 22.81
N ALA A 55 -11.61 -3.71 24.03
CA ALA A 55 -10.19 -3.53 24.31
C ALA A 55 -9.35 -4.64 23.67
N GLN A 56 -9.81 -5.90 23.72
CA GLN A 56 -9.15 -7.01 23.01
C GLN A 56 -9.13 -6.79 21.49
N GLN A 57 -10.23 -6.29 20.92
CA GLN A 57 -10.31 -5.97 19.50
C GLN A 57 -9.40 -4.81 19.11
N GLN A 58 -9.31 -3.76 19.94
CA GLN A 58 -8.39 -2.63 19.73
C GLN A 58 -6.93 -3.08 19.79
N ALA A 59 -6.56 -3.91 20.77
CA ALA A 59 -5.25 -4.52 20.85
C ALA A 59 -4.91 -5.35 19.61
N LYS A 60 -5.85 -6.18 19.13
CA LYS A 60 -5.70 -6.93 17.88
C LYS A 60 -5.38 -6.01 16.70
N HIS A 61 -6.13 -4.92 16.53
CA HIS A 61 -5.91 -3.98 15.44
C HIS A 61 -4.56 -3.24 15.55
N MET A 62 -4.16 -2.86 16.76
CA MET A 62 -2.85 -2.26 16.99
C MET A 62 -1.72 -3.24 16.72
N LEU A 63 -1.86 -4.50 17.12
CA LEU A 63 -0.87 -5.54 16.82
C LEU A 63 -0.72 -5.75 15.31
N ILE A 64 -1.83 -5.79 14.58
CA ILE A 64 -1.81 -5.84 13.10
C ILE A 64 -1.05 -4.64 12.53
N SER A 65 -1.29 -3.43 13.05
CA SER A 65 -0.59 -2.22 12.60
C SER A 65 0.92 -2.27 12.88
N LEU A 66 1.32 -2.72 14.07
CA LEU A 66 2.73 -2.90 14.44
C LEU A 66 3.42 -3.94 13.54
N ILE A 67 2.74 -5.06 13.29
CA ILE A 67 3.22 -6.07 12.33
C ILE A 67 3.38 -5.43 10.96
N GLN A 68 2.38 -4.67 10.47
CA GLN A 68 2.44 -3.99 9.17
C GLN A 68 3.59 -3.00 9.05
N GLN A 69 3.92 -2.27 10.12
CA GLN A 69 5.05 -1.33 10.13
C GLN A 69 6.40 -2.05 10.04
N GLN A 70 6.53 -3.22 10.67
CA GLN A 70 7.75 -4.03 10.62
C GLN A 70 7.82 -4.94 9.38
N SER A 71 6.68 -5.38 8.84
CA SER A 71 6.52 -6.15 7.60
C SER A 71 6.60 -5.31 6.35
N VAL A 72 7.31 -4.17 6.38
CA VAL A 72 7.74 -3.50 5.15
C VAL A 72 9.17 -3.94 4.80
N PRO A 73 9.38 -5.12 4.19
CA PRO A 73 10.42 -5.19 3.20
C PRO A 73 9.99 -4.33 2.02
N LYS A 74 10.77 -3.29 1.75
CA LYS A 74 10.93 -2.74 0.39
C LYS A 74 10.98 -3.94 -0.57
N SER A 75 9.94 -4.15 -1.38
CA SER A 75 9.92 -5.04 -2.55
C SER A 75 9.60 -6.56 -2.40
N ALA A 76 8.93 -7.05 -1.35
CA ALA A 76 8.46 -8.45 -1.39
C ALA A 76 7.21 -8.64 -2.27
N PHE A 77 7.26 -9.60 -3.20
CA PHE A 77 6.10 -10.02 -4.00
C PHE A 77 5.07 -10.75 -3.12
N GLN A 78 3.78 -10.58 -3.43
CA GLN A 78 2.69 -11.24 -2.73
C GLN A 78 2.01 -12.25 -3.68
N TRP A 79 1.90 -13.47 -3.20
CA TRP A 79 1.17 -14.56 -3.83
C TRP A 79 -0.26 -14.62 -3.32
N PHE A 80 -1.16 -14.98 -4.23
CA PHE A 80 -2.58 -15.15 -3.96
C PHE A 80 -3.07 -16.45 -4.58
N TRP A 81 -4.13 -17.00 -4.00
CA TRP A 81 -4.84 -18.15 -4.55
C TRP A 81 -6.32 -17.86 -4.72
N PHE A 82 -6.94 -18.47 -5.73
CA PHE A 82 -8.35 -18.28 -6.01
C PHE A 82 -9.22 -19.18 -5.12
N ASN A 83 -10.12 -18.57 -4.34
CA ASN A 83 -11.00 -19.27 -3.41
C ASN A 83 -12.37 -19.67 -4.02
N GLY A 84 -12.55 -19.46 -5.32
CA GLY A 84 -13.83 -19.66 -6.02
C GLY A 84 -14.60 -18.35 -6.27
N LYS A 85 -14.33 -17.29 -5.52
CA LYS A 85 -14.95 -15.97 -5.67
C LYS A 85 -13.94 -14.86 -5.91
N SER A 86 -12.83 -14.89 -5.18
CA SER A 86 -11.78 -13.87 -5.24
C SER A 86 -10.40 -14.48 -5.04
N TYR A 87 -9.38 -13.69 -5.31
CA TYR A 87 -8.02 -13.99 -4.91
C TYR A 87 -7.82 -13.64 -3.43
N SER A 88 -7.36 -14.61 -2.65
CA SER A 88 -6.99 -14.46 -1.25
C SER A 88 -5.48 -14.58 -1.11
N PRO A 89 -4.83 -13.72 -0.30
CA PRO A 89 -3.39 -13.81 -0.10
C PRO A 89 -3.04 -15.10 0.64
N TYR A 90 -1.86 -15.64 0.35
CA TYR A 90 -1.23 -16.61 1.25
C TYR A 90 -0.80 -15.93 2.55
N ASP A 91 -0.73 -16.69 3.64
CA ASP A 91 -0.10 -16.22 4.88
C ASP A 91 1.39 -15.93 4.66
N PRO A 92 2.04 -15.12 5.52
CA PRO A 92 3.41 -14.68 5.31
C PRO A 92 4.43 -15.82 5.13
N ASP A 93 4.32 -16.88 5.94
CA ASP A 93 5.26 -18.01 5.89
C ASP A 93 5.09 -18.82 4.60
N SER A 94 3.85 -19.13 4.23
CA SER A 94 3.54 -19.76 2.94
C SER A 94 3.98 -18.89 1.77
N ASN A 95 3.73 -17.58 1.83
CA ASN A 95 4.13 -16.64 0.79
C ASN A 95 5.65 -16.64 0.57
N GLN A 96 6.42 -16.60 1.66
CA GLN A 96 7.88 -16.64 1.60
C GLN A 96 8.37 -17.96 0.99
N LYS A 97 7.82 -19.10 1.43
CA LYS A 97 8.19 -20.42 0.87
C LYS A 97 7.90 -20.52 -0.62
N ILE A 98 6.75 -20.02 -1.08
CA ILE A 98 6.38 -19.99 -2.51
C ILE A 98 7.35 -19.10 -3.29
N GLU A 99 7.65 -17.91 -2.77
CA GLU A 99 8.58 -16.98 -3.41
C GLU A 99 10.00 -17.55 -3.49
N ASP A 100 10.52 -18.16 -2.42
CA ASP A 100 11.84 -18.80 -2.40
C ASP A 100 11.89 -19.96 -3.40
N ALA A 101 10.86 -20.81 -3.44
CA ALA A 101 10.78 -21.91 -4.40
C ALA A 101 10.76 -21.37 -5.85
N PHE A 102 10.01 -20.28 -6.09
CA PHE A 102 9.94 -19.63 -7.40
C PHE A 102 11.28 -19.02 -7.83
N GLN A 103 11.96 -18.29 -6.94
CA GLN A 103 13.29 -17.70 -7.21
C GLN A 103 14.34 -18.77 -7.49
N ASN A 104 14.25 -19.91 -6.78
CA ASN A 104 15.12 -21.08 -6.98
C ASN A 104 14.68 -21.98 -8.15
N GLN A 105 13.72 -21.55 -8.97
CA GLN A 105 13.23 -22.27 -10.15
C GLN A 105 12.72 -23.70 -9.84
N GLN A 106 12.20 -23.91 -8.63
CA GLN A 106 11.58 -25.17 -8.27
C GLN A 106 10.23 -25.29 -9.01
N PRO A 107 9.88 -26.46 -9.58
CA PRO A 107 8.64 -26.60 -10.35
C PRO A 107 7.39 -26.64 -9.46
N ALA A 108 7.53 -27.12 -8.21
CA ALA A 108 6.44 -27.23 -7.25
C ALA A 108 6.96 -27.33 -5.80
N LEU A 109 6.07 -27.08 -4.84
CA LEU A 109 6.31 -27.29 -3.41
C LEU A 109 5.05 -27.78 -2.70
N ILE A 110 5.21 -28.44 -1.55
CA ILE A 110 4.11 -28.85 -0.67
C ILE A 110 3.99 -27.85 0.48
N LEU A 111 2.78 -27.34 0.70
CA LEU A 111 2.45 -26.44 1.81
C LEU A 111 1.37 -27.06 2.69
N GLU A 112 1.47 -26.84 3.99
CA GLU A 112 0.38 -27.11 4.93
C GLU A 112 -0.41 -25.83 5.17
N ILE A 113 -1.67 -25.80 4.72
CA ILE A 113 -2.58 -24.66 4.86
C ILE A 113 -3.79 -25.11 5.65
N MET A 114 -3.94 -24.57 6.86
CA MET A 114 -5.03 -24.92 7.79
C MET A 114 -5.14 -26.44 8.05
N GLY A 115 -4.01 -27.11 8.30
CA GLY A 115 -3.97 -28.55 8.61
C GLY A 115 -4.19 -29.47 7.41
N LYS A 116 -4.15 -28.93 6.18
CA LYS A 116 -4.29 -29.70 4.93
C LYS A 116 -3.08 -29.47 4.04
N LEU A 117 -2.60 -30.54 3.43
CA LEU A 117 -1.48 -30.48 2.51
C LEU A 117 -1.94 -30.13 1.09
N TYR A 118 -1.28 -29.14 0.51
CA TYR A 118 -1.49 -28.68 -0.86
C TYR A 118 -0.20 -28.78 -1.65
N ASN A 119 -0.30 -29.27 -2.88
CA ASN A 119 0.74 -29.15 -3.89
C ASN A 119 0.56 -27.82 -4.63
N VAL A 120 1.57 -26.95 -4.58
CA VAL A 120 1.62 -25.69 -5.31
C VAL A 120 2.53 -25.88 -6.51
N ASN A 121 1.95 -25.92 -7.71
CA ASN A 121 2.66 -26.05 -8.98
C ASN A 121 2.97 -24.65 -9.54
N LEU A 122 4.25 -24.29 -9.50
CA LEU A 122 4.74 -22.97 -9.92
C LEU A 122 4.85 -22.85 -11.44
N MET A 123 4.99 -23.96 -12.16
CA MET A 123 5.00 -23.97 -13.63
C MET A 123 3.61 -23.71 -14.21
N GLN A 124 2.57 -24.21 -13.55
CA GLN A 124 1.18 -24.07 -13.98
C GLN A 124 0.44 -22.92 -13.30
N PHE A 125 1.07 -22.23 -12.35
CA PHE A 125 0.43 -21.22 -11.51
C PHE A 125 -0.89 -21.74 -10.91
N ALA A 126 -0.82 -22.91 -10.27
CA ALA A 126 -1.99 -23.53 -9.65
C ALA A 126 -1.63 -24.28 -8.37
N GLN A 127 -2.59 -24.42 -7.46
CA GLN A 127 -2.50 -25.29 -6.30
C GLN A 127 -3.60 -26.35 -6.31
N SER A 128 -3.34 -27.51 -5.72
CA SER A 128 -4.34 -28.56 -5.49
C SER A 128 -4.11 -29.26 -4.16
N PRO A 129 -5.16 -29.75 -3.47
CA PRO A 129 -4.97 -30.62 -2.31
C PRO A 129 -4.27 -31.91 -2.76
N ILE A 130 -3.35 -32.46 -1.94
CA ILE A 130 -2.69 -33.74 -2.28
C ILE A 130 -3.70 -34.88 -2.52
N SER A 131 -4.83 -34.85 -1.81
CA SER A 131 -5.90 -35.84 -1.94
C SER A 131 -6.90 -35.60 -3.08
N GLY A 132 -6.81 -34.47 -3.80
CA GLY A 132 -7.89 -33.99 -4.66
C GLY A 132 -7.46 -33.67 -6.10
N LYS A 133 -8.44 -33.71 -7.02
CA LYS A 133 -8.25 -33.33 -8.44
C LYS A 133 -8.55 -31.86 -8.74
N PHE A 134 -8.98 -31.09 -7.76
CA PHE A 134 -9.41 -29.70 -7.99
C PHE A 134 -8.22 -28.75 -7.90
N TRP A 135 -8.00 -28.00 -8.99
CA TRP A 135 -6.94 -27.00 -9.09
C TRP A 135 -7.51 -25.60 -8.87
N ARG A 136 -6.79 -24.80 -8.09
CA ARG A 136 -7.08 -23.38 -7.87
C ARG A 136 -5.94 -22.56 -8.48
N PRO A 137 -6.24 -21.61 -9.37
CA PRO A 137 -5.24 -20.68 -9.87
C PRO A 137 -4.54 -19.93 -8.73
N ILE A 138 -3.25 -19.66 -8.91
CA ILE A 138 -2.47 -18.77 -8.05
C ILE A 138 -1.90 -17.64 -8.90
N ILE A 139 -1.68 -16.48 -8.31
CA ILE A 139 -1.06 -15.35 -8.99
C ILE A 139 0.01 -14.73 -8.10
N ARG A 140 1.06 -14.22 -8.73
CA ARG A 140 2.12 -13.45 -8.09
C ARG A 140 1.91 -11.98 -8.46
N GLN A 141 1.68 -11.14 -7.48
CA GLN A 141 1.61 -9.70 -7.70
C GLN A 141 2.90 -9.05 -7.20
N PRO A 142 3.44 -8.06 -7.94
CA PRO A 142 4.47 -7.21 -7.37
C PRO A 142 3.96 -6.60 -6.08
N PRO A 143 4.86 -6.26 -5.15
CA PRO A 143 4.48 -5.43 -4.02
C PRO A 143 3.69 -4.27 -4.60
N PRO A 144 2.55 -3.88 -4.00
CA PRO A 144 1.90 -2.66 -4.41
C PRO A 144 3.00 -1.62 -4.35
N MET A 145 3.49 -1.15 -5.51
CA MET A 145 4.50 -0.10 -5.56
C MET A 145 3.89 0.94 -4.66
N MET A 146 4.48 1.17 -3.47
CA MET A 146 3.87 2.02 -2.42
C MET A 146 3.20 3.11 -3.20
N ARG A 147 1.86 3.10 -3.27
CA ARG A 147 1.15 3.93 -4.24
C ARG A 147 1.75 5.28 -3.99
N ARG A 148 2.56 5.81 -4.93
CA ARG A 148 3.29 7.05 -4.71
C ARG A 148 2.22 8.00 -4.23
N PRO A 149 2.26 8.43 -2.94
CA PRO A 149 1.10 8.78 -2.15
C PRO A 149 0.25 9.74 -2.96
N GLU A 150 -0.78 9.21 -3.62
CA GLU A 150 -1.54 9.87 -4.68
C GLU A 150 -0.85 11.08 -5.31
N SER A 151 0.42 10.95 -5.75
CA SER A 151 1.20 12.14 -6.12
C SER A 151 0.81 12.65 -7.49
N ARG A 152 -0.22 12.04 -8.12
CA ARG A 152 -1.04 12.69 -9.13
C ARG A 152 -1.79 13.93 -8.61
N ARG A 153 -1.87 14.15 -7.28
CA ARG A 153 -2.32 15.39 -6.65
C ARG A 153 -1.18 16.28 -6.14
N GLU A 154 0.06 15.81 -6.11
CA GLU A 154 1.21 16.65 -5.77
C GLU A 154 1.90 17.28 -6.98
N PHE A 155 1.45 16.97 -8.20
CA PHE A 155 1.84 17.76 -9.36
C PHE A 155 1.06 19.07 -9.36
N SER A 156 1.69 20.05 -8.71
CA SER A 156 1.61 21.49 -8.98
C SER A 156 0.25 22.16 -8.87
N ALA A 157 0.19 23.10 -7.94
CA ALA A 157 -0.82 24.15 -7.78
C ALA A 157 -1.26 24.84 -9.08
N TRP A 158 -0.41 24.83 -10.11
CA TRP A 158 -0.60 25.58 -11.33
C TRP A 158 -1.44 24.82 -12.36
N THR A 159 -2.61 25.38 -12.66
CA THR A 159 -3.53 24.89 -13.70
C THR A 159 -3.90 26.00 -14.67
N TYR A 160 -4.41 25.64 -15.84
CA TYR A 160 -4.97 26.58 -16.81
C TYR A 160 -6.36 26.15 -17.26
N ASP A 161 -7.17 27.11 -17.69
CA ASP A 161 -8.48 26.84 -18.27
C ASP A 161 -8.37 26.40 -19.74
N ASP A 162 -8.75 25.16 -20.01
CA ASP A 162 -8.93 24.64 -21.36
C ASP A 162 -10.40 24.31 -21.60
N ARG A 163 -11.12 25.29 -22.16
CA ARG A 163 -12.54 25.18 -22.53
C ARG A 163 -13.44 24.83 -21.34
N GLY A 164 -13.27 25.51 -20.21
CA GLY A 164 -14.04 25.31 -18.99
C GLY A 164 -13.55 24.17 -18.11
N LYS A 165 -12.43 23.53 -18.46
CA LYS A 165 -11.80 22.47 -17.66
C LYS A 165 -10.42 22.93 -17.21
N LYS A 166 -10.19 22.92 -15.90
CA LYS A 166 -8.85 23.11 -15.33
C LYS A 166 -7.96 21.94 -15.73
N LYS A 167 -6.80 22.23 -16.34
CA LYS A 167 -5.77 21.25 -16.67
C LYS A 167 -4.45 21.61 -16.00
N PRO A 168 -3.70 20.63 -15.48
CA PRO A 168 -2.40 20.90 -14.88
C PRO A 168 -1.37 21.23 -15.96
N PHE A 169 -0.43 22.12 -15.63
CA PHE A 169 0.77 22.28 -16.43
C PHE A 169 1.72 21.07 -16.27
N SER A 170 2.59 20.85 -17.26
CA SER A 170 3.68 19.89 -17.13
C SER A 170 4.70 20.36 -16.09
N ARG A 171 5.41 19.44 -15.45
CA ARG A 171 6.43 19.72 -14.42
C ARG A 171 7.45 20.79 -14.83
N GLU A 172 7.94 20.74 -16.06
CA GLU A 172 8.92 21.70 -16.58
C GLU A 172 8.38 23.13 -16.62
N ILE A 173 7.12 23.31 -17.03
CA ILE A 173 6.45 24.61 -17.06
C ILE A 173 6.21 25.12 -15.64
N VAL A 174 5.80 24.23 -14.73
CA VAL A 174 5.59 24.59 -13.32
C VAL A 174 6.87 25.15 -12.71
N GLN A 175 8.02 24.51 -12.94
CA GLN A 175 9.30 25.01 -12.43
C GLN A 175 9.60 26.42 -12.92
N LYS A 176 9.37 26.69 -14.21
CA LYS A 176 9.52 28.04 -14.78
C LYS A 176 8.56 29.06 -14.16
N LEU A 177 7.30 28.67 -13.91
CA LEU A 177 6.31 29.54 -13.28
C LEU A 177 6.67 29.87 -11.83
N GLU A 178 7.19 28.90 -11.07
CA GLU A 178 7.65 29.09 -9.69
C GLU A 178 8.89 29.99 -9.60
N GLU A 179 9.83 29.87 -10.55
CA GLU A 179 10.99 30.77 -10.64
C GLU A 179 10.55 32.20 -10.98
N ALA A 180 9.71 32.36 -12.00
CA ALA A 180 9.22 33.65 -12.45
C ALA A 180 8.24 34.29 -11.47
N GLU A 181 7.60 33.54 -10.58
CA GLU A 181 6.76 34.13 -9.55
C GLU A 181 7.55 35.02 -8.59
N LYS A 182 8.83 34.68 -8.34
CA LYS A 182 9.71 35.48 -7.48
C LYS A 182 10.04 36.83 -8.11
N THR A 183 10.17 36.87 -9.44
CA THR A 183 10.52 38.08 -10.20
C THR A 183 9.30 38.83 -10.75
N LYS A 184 8.13 38.17 -10.76
CA LYS A 184 6.87 38.62 -11.38
C LYS A 184 6.98 38.89 -12.89
N GLU A 185 8.02 38.37 -13.54
CA GLU A 185 8.21 38.53 -14.98
C GLU A 185 7.27 37.64 -15.79
N PRO A 186 6.83 38.07 -17.00
CA PRO A 186 6.09 37.22 -17.91
C PRO A 186 6.92 36.00 -18.36
N VAL A 187 6.26 34.85 -18.50
CA VAL A 187 6.92 33.58 -18.84
C VAL A 187 6.51 33.11 -20.23
N ASP A 188 7.51 32.87 -21.08
CA ASP A 188 7.33 32.19 -22.35
C ASP A 188 7.30 30.67 -22.18
N ILE A 189 6.20 30.05 -22.59
CA ILE A 189 6.03 28.60 -22.52
C ILE A 189 5.58 28.01 -23.85
N LYS A 190 5.95 26.75 -24.07
CA LYS A 190 5.55 25.97 -25.24
C LYS A 190 4.74 24.76 -24.80
N MET A 191 3.56 24.61 -25.38
CA MET A 191 2.66 23.49 -25.12
C MET A 191 2.29 22.83 -26.44
N GLY A 192 2.91 21.67 -26.72
CA GLY A 192 2.82 21.02 -28.03
C GLY A 192 3.40 21.91 -29.13
N SER A 193 2.60 22.18 -30.17
CA SER A 193 2.97 23.06 -31.29
C SER A 193 2.65 24.54 -31.05
N SER A 194 2.07 24.90 -29.91
CA SER A 194 1.63 26.26 -29.60
C SER A 194 2.55 26.93 -28.59
N GLU A 195 2.76 28.22 -28.78
CA GLU A 195 3.55 29.08 -27.88
C GLU A 195 2.64 30.08 -27.17
N PHE A 196 2.91 30.30 -25.89
CA PHE A 196 2.11 31.16 -25.02
C PHE A 196 3.02 32.05 -24.18
N ILE A 197 2.49 33.22 -23.81
CA ILE A 197 3.06 34.10 -22.79
C ILE A 197 2.12 34.05 -21.59
N ILE A 198 2.65 33.79 -20.39
CA ILE A 198 1.91 33.84 -19.14
C ILE A 198 2.30 35.12 -18.40
N ASN A 199 1.33 35.95 -18.07
CA ASN A 199 1.49 37.08 -17.17
C ASN A 199 1.01 36.66 -15.78
N LEU A 200 1.94 36.61 -14.82
CA LEU A 200 1.70 36.13 -13.46
C LEU A 200 0.99 37.15 -12.55
N GLU A 201 1.01 38.45 -12.90
CA GLU A 201 0.28 39.48 -12.16
C GLU A 201 -1.23 39.39 -12.45
N THR A 202 -1.57 39.22 -13.71
CA THR A 202 -2.96 39.13 -14.19
C THR A 202 -3.50 37.71 -14.18
N MET A 203 -2.64 36.71 -13.94
CA MET A 203 -2.96 35.28 -13.99
C MET A 203 -3.61 34.87 -15.31
N LYS A 204 -3.05 35.37 -16.42
CA LYS A 204 -3.54 35.13 -17.78
C LYS A 204 -2.45 34.55 -18.67
N MET A 205 -2.84 33.58 -19.49
CA MET A 205 -2.02 32.98 -20.54
C MET A 205 -2.56 33.38 -21.90
N GLN A 206 -1.70 33.90 -22.78
CA GLN A 206 -2.09 34.31 -24.13
C GLN A 206 -1.32 33.52 -25.18
N ASN A 207 -2.04 32.93 -26.13
CA ASN A 207 -1.42 32.29 -27.28
C ASN A 207 -0.78 33.35 -28.20
N LYS A 208 0.51 33.20 -28.53
CA LYS A 208 1.24 34.20 -29.32
C LYS A 208 0.66 34.40 -30.73
N LYS A 209 0.17 33.32 -31.34
CA LYS A 209 -0.35 33.30 -32.72
C LYS A 209 -1.81 33.73 -32.79
N THR A 210 -2.69 33.07 -32.03
CA THR A 210 -4.13 33.29 -32.12
C THR A 210 -4.63 34.45 -31.25
N LYS A 211 -3.78 34.98 -30.37
CA LYS A 211 -4.11 36.02 -29.38
C LYS A 211 -5.22 35.62 -28.39
N ARG A 212 -5.65 34.36 -28.40
CA ARG A 212 -6.62 33.84 -27.44
C ARG A 212 -6.03 33.86 -26.03
N VAL A 213 -6.82 34.33 -25.07
CA VAL A 213 -6.47 34.42 -23.65
C VAL A 213 -7.18 33.33 -22.86
N GLN A 214 -6.48 32.76 -21.88
CA GLN A 214 -6.96 31.75 -20.94
C GLN A 214 -6.56 32.14 -19.52
N ASN A 215 -7.35 31.72 -18.54
CA ASN A 215 -7.03 31.93 -17.14
C ASN A 215 -6.01 30.89 -16.64
N VAL A 216 -5.11 31.34 -15.78
CA VAL A 216 -4.16 30.51 -15.04
C VAL A 216 -4.57 30.56 -13.57
N PHE A 217 -4.41 29.45 -12.86
CA PHE A 217 -4.76 29.34 -11.45
C PHE A 217 -3.59 28.75 -10.69
N ARG A 218 -3.39 29.22 -9.44
CA ARG A 218 -2.47 28.63 -8.48
C ARG A 218 -3.26 28.24 -7.23
N GLU A 219 -3.25 26.97 -6.87
CA GLU A 219 -3.85 26.46 -5.64
C GLU A 219 -2.77 26.30 -4.56
N ASN A 220 -2.77 27.16 -3.54
CA ASN A 220 -1.81 27.06 -2.44
C ASN A 220 -1.93 25.68 -1.78
N LYS A 221 -0.79 25.01 -1.56
CA LYS A 221 -0.75 23.84 -0.68
C LYS A 221 -1.29 24.30 0.67
N ARG A 222 -2.39 23.70 1.13
CA ARG A 222 -2.79 23.88 2.54
C ARG A 222 -1.67 23.29 3.37
N ASP A 223 -1.00 24.13 4.16
CA ASP A 223 -0.10 23.66 5.21
C ASP A 223 -0.92 22.69 6.07
N SER A 224 -0.56 21.42 5.98
CA SER A 224 -1.21 20.30 6.65
C SER A 224 -0.30 19.80 7.76
#